data_AF-A0A2V6HM84-F1
#
_entry.id   AF-A0A2V6HM84-F1
#
_cell.length_a   1.000
_cell.length_b   1.000
_cell.length_c   1.000
_cell.angle_alpha   90.00
_cell.angle_beta   90.00
_cell.angle_gamma   90.00
#
_symmetry.space_group_name_H-M   'P 1'
#
loop_
_entity.id
_entity.type
_entity.pdbx_description
1 polymer ?
#
loop_
_entity_poly.entity_id
_entity_poly.type
_entity_poly.pdbx_seq_one_letter_code
_entity_poly.pdbx_strand_id
1 'polypeptide(L)'
;MPKATSSRFRKRRTSSPQVRCKLPFLAFLHSNFYFIHFDHAGAAWRFAESGATVYVHPRGAPHLIDPTKLIESATRIFGDDMQRLWGRIGPVPAKRVKILEDNEIVHVPPFEIRAIATPGHASHHHVYHWEDKVFGGDIAGVRIGNGPPIPPFVPPELDVESWRESIAKIRKLNAANLYLPHFGKIAGPVSEHLDLVDERVARWSEWFRERIRAGDDEAKLRSTFAELEHADLRKGGATQAEIDGYEAADPSYMAVGAAIRYWKKYHPGALTE
;
A
#
# COMPACT_ATOMS: atom_id res chain seq x y z
N MET A 1 -36.44 -40.46 -44.88
CA MET A 1 -36.66 -39.32 -45.80
C MET A 1 -38.09 -38.84 -45.61
N PRO A 2 -38.32 -37.57 -45.25
CA PRO A 2 -38.28 -36.46 -46.20
C PRO A 2 -37.48 -35.23 -45.71
N LYS A 3 -37.25 -34.32 -46.66
CA LYS A 3 -36.33 -33.17 -46.63
C LYS A 3 -36.93 -31.91 -45.98
N ALA A 4 -36.00 -31.04 -45.60
CA ALA A 4 -36.11 -29.75 -44.93
C ALA A 4 -37.01 -28.71 -45.62
N THR A 5 -37.58 -27.83 -44.80
CA THR A 5 -37.95 -26.46 -45.16
C THR A 5 -37.27 -25.49 -44.19
N SER A 6 -36.58 -24.50 -44.76
CA SER A 6 -35.84 -23.46 -44.05
C SER A 6 -36.77 -22.44 -43.40
N SER A 7 -36.48 -22.00 -42.18
CA SER A 7 -36.91 -20.67 -41.74
C SER A 7 -35.77 -19.97 -40.99
N ARG A 8 -35.50 -18.73 -41.40
CA ARG A 8 -34.47 -17.83 -40.86
C ARG A 8 -34.88 -17.38 -39.46
N PHE A 9 -34.15 -17.78 -38.43
CA PHE A 9 -34.25 -17.16 -37.10
C PHE A 9 -33.43 -15.86 -37.07
N ARG A 10 -34.13 -14.73 -37.19
CA ARG A 10 -33.60 -13.40 -36.82
C ARG A 10 -33.33 -13.41 -35.31
N LYS A 11 -32.07 -13.53 -34.88
CA LYS A 11 -31.69 -13.25 -33.49
C LYS A 11 -31.91 -11.76 -33.20
N ARG A 12 -32.99 -11.44 -32.49
CA ARG A 12 -33.16 -10.13 -31.84
C ARG A 12 -32.01 -9.98 -30.84
N ARG A 13 -31.12 -9.01 -31.06
CA ARG A 13 -30.19 -8.54 -30.02
C ARG A 13 -31.02 -7.84 -28.97
N THR A 14 -31.34 -8.52 -27.88
CA THR A 14 -31.80 -7.88 -26.65
C THR A 14 -30.56 -7.25 -26.00
N SER A 15 -30.46 -5.93 -26.09
CA SER A 15 -29.50 -5.14 -25.31
C SER A 15 -29.79 -5.35 -23.83
N SER A 16 -28.90 -6.07 -23.14
CA SER A 16 -28.87 -6.08 -21.68
C SER A 16 -28.66 -4.65 -21.18
N PRO A 17 -29.48 -4.13 -20.24
CA PRO A 17 -29.27 -2.81 -19.69
C PRO A 17 -27.91 -2.80 -18.98
N GLN A 18 -26.99 -1.97 -19.47
CA GLN A 18 -25.79 -1.61 -18.73
C GLN A 18 -26.26 -1.03 -17.40
N VAL A 19 -26.07 -1.78 -16.32
CA VAL A 19 -26.14 -1.24 -14.97
C VAL A 19 -25.02 -0.21 -14.86
N ARG A 20 -25.33 1.05 -15.20
CA ARG A 20 -24.46 2.18 -14.89
C ARG A 20 -24.52 2.35 -13.38
N CYS A 21 -23.56 1.76 -12.68
CA CYS A 21 -23.29 2.11 -11.31
C CYS A 21 -22.91 3.60 -11.31
N LYS A 22 -23.85 4.46 -10.93
CA LYS A 22 -23.64 5.89 -10.71
C LYS A 22 -23.12 6.17 -9.29
N LEU A 23 -22.50 5.18 -8.62
CA LEU A 23 -21.62 5.54 -7.53
C LEU A 23 -20.35 6.11 -8.15
N PRO A 24 -19.97 7.36 -7.86
CA PRO A 24 -18.61 7.82 -8.06
C PRO A 24 -17.67 6.85 -7.33
N PHE A 25 -17.10 5.91 -8.09
CA PHE A 25 -16.06 5.04 -7.58
C PHE A 25 -14.86 5.91 -7.27
N LEU A 26 -14.51 5.95 -6.00
CA LEU A 26 -13.41 6.73 -5.48
C LEU A 26 -12.27 5.76 -5.21
N ALA A 27 -11.27 5.79 -6.09
CA ALA A 27 -10.04 5.05 -5.89
C ALA A 27 -9.04 6.00 -5.23
N PHE A 28 -8.71 5.73 -3.97
CA PHE A 28 -7.63 6.36 -3.26
C PHE A 28 -6.40 5.48 -3.39
N LEU A 29 -5.34 6.04 -3.94
CA LEU A 29 -4.16 5.26 -4.30
C LEU A 29 -3.03 5.60 -3.34
N HIS A 30 -2.64 4.60 -2.56
CA HIS A 30 -1.41 4.57 -1.79
C HIS A 30 -0.29 4.10 -2.72
N SER A 31 0.92 4.61 -2.52
CA SER A 31 2.00 4.55 -3.49
C SER A 31 3.29 4.38 -2.71
N ASN A 32 4.20 3.48 -3.11
CA ASN A 32 5.59 3.47 -2.62
C ASN A 32 6.57 3.22 -3.78
N PHE A 33 7.77 3.77 -3.60
CA PHE A 33 8.70 4.22 -4.65
C PHE A 33 8.19 5.44 -5.42
N TYR A 34 8.98 6.02 -6.33
CA TYR A 34 8.64 7.14 -7.25
C TYR A 34 7.40 6.86 -8.15
N PHE A 35 6.42 6.09 -7.68
CA PHE A 35 5.68 5.08 -8.40
C PHE A 35 4.55 4.55 -7.51
N ILE A 36 3.41 4.24 -8.11
CA ILE A 36 2.23 3.77 -7.40
C ILE A 36 2.25 2.26 -7.37
N HIS A 37 2.03 1.65 -6.20
CA HIS A 37 2.02 0.20 -6.11
C HIS A 37 0.90 -0.40 -6.96
N PHE A 38 1.22 -1.48 -7.66
CA PHE A 38 0.27 -2.11 -8.57
C PHE A 38 -0.89 -2.78 -7.84
N ASP A 39 -0.69 -3.26 -6.62
CA ASP A 39 -1.75 -3.82 -5.78
C ASP A 39 -2.74 -2.76 -5.28
N HIS A 40 -2.36 -1.48 -5.24
CA HIS A 40 -3.27 -0.39 -4.93
C HIS A 40 -3.86 0.28 -6.19
N ALA A 41 -3.05 0.52 -7.23
CA ALA A 41 -3.44 1.32 -8.39
C ALA A 41 -3.40 0.65 -9.75
N GLY A 42 -2.91 -0.57 -9.85
CA GLY A 42 -2.75 -1.28 -11.13
C GLY A 42 -4.06 -1.38 -11.93
N ALA A 43 -5.20 -1.35 -11.24
CA ALA A 43 -6.53 -1.38 -11.84
C ALA A 43 -7.22 0.00 -11.97
N ALA A 44 -6.62 1.10 -11.51
CA ALA A 44 -7.28 2.42 -11.46
C ALA A 44 -7.78 2.89 -12.84
N TRP A 45 -7.03 2.58 -13.90
CA TRP A 45 -7.39 2.90 -15.28
C TRP A 45 -8.70 2.25 -15.72
N ARG A 46 -9.00 1.02 -15.26
CA ARG A 46 -10.27 0.33 -15.57
C ARG A 46 -11.48 1.05 -14.97
N PHE A 47 -11.33 1.57 -13.75
CA PHE A 47 -12.38 2.36 -13.12
C PHE A 47 -12.57 3.70 -13.84
N ALA A 48 -11.46 4.35 -14.24
CA ALA A 48 -11.50 5.59 -15.00
C ALA A 48 -12.19 5.43 -16.38
N GLU A 49 -11.99 4.29 -17.07
CA GLU A 49 -12.73 3.93 -18.30
C GLU A 49 -14.25 3.87 -18.07
N SER A 50 -14.67 3.46 -16.87
CA SER A 50 -16.08 3.41 -16.46
C SER A 50 -16.62 4.76 -15.99
N GLY A 51 -15.77 5.80 -15.97
CA GLY A 51 -16.14 7.17 -15.62
C GLY A 51 -15.81 7.62 -14.21
N ALA A 52 -15.06 6.81 -13.44
CA ALA A 52 -14.57 7.18 -12.12
C ALA A 52 -13.58 8.36 -12.19
N THR A 53 -13.53 9.15 -11.12
CA THR A 53 -12.46 10.13 -10.88
C THR A 53 -11.47 9.50 -9.91
N VAL A 54 -10.18 9.52 -10.28
CA VAL A 54 -9.09 8.94 -9.51
C VAL A 54 -8.39 10.07 -8.77
N TYR A 55 -8.34 9.98 -7.45
CA TYR A 55 -7.69 10.97 -6.60
C TYR A 55 -6.34 10.42 -6.15
N VAL A 56 -5.31 11.24 -6.25
CA VAL A 56 -3.94 10.80 -6.02
C VAL A 56 -3.10 11.95 -5.48
N HIS A 57 -2.10 11.61 -4.67
CA HIS A 57 -1.07 12.56 -4.24
C HIS A 57 -0.41 13.25 -5.45
N PRO A 58 0.00 14.53 -5.35
CA PRO A 58 0.64 15.27 -6.45
C PRO A 58 1.77 14.51 -7.14
N ARG A 59 2.64 13.86 -6.36
CA ARG A 59 3.77 13.05 -6.85
C ARG A 59 3.34 11.79 -7.63
N GLY A 60 2.17 11.22 -7.33
CA GLY A 60 1.66 10.03 -8.02
C GLY A 60 0.97 10.34 -9.35
N ALA A 61 0.41 11.55 -9.51
CA ALA A 61 -0.38 11.92 -10.67
C ALA A 61 0.32 11.68 -12.03
N PRO A 62 1.61 12.06 -12.23
CA PRO A 62 2.30 11.81 -13.49
C PRO A 62 2.36 10.32 -13.85
N HIS A 63 2.52 9.45 -12.85
CA HIS A 63 2.66 8.01 -13.02
C HIS A 63 1.35 7.30 -13.35
N LEU A 64 0.20 7.85 -12.91
CA LEU A 64 -1.10 7.34 -13.37
C LEU A 64 -1.38 7.74 -14.80
N ILE A 65 -1.05 8.98 -15.16
CA ILE A 65 -1.30 9.51 -16.49
C ILE A 65 -0.44 8.78 -17.51
N ASP A 66 0.83 8.56 -17.18
CA ASP A 66 1.78 7.79 -17.99
C ASP A 66 2.52 6.75 -17.13
N PRO A 67 2.05 5.48 -17.12
CA PRO A 67 2.66 4.41 -16.36
C PRO A 67 3.85 3.77 -17.09
N THR A 68 4.35 4.32 -18.19
CA THR A 68 5.42 3.67 -18.98
C THR A 68 6.64 3.36 -18.11
N LYS A 69 7.13 4.34 -17.35
CA LYS A 69 8.28 4.15 -16.43
C LYS A 69 8.00 3.14 -15.32
N LEU A 70 6.76 3.08 -14.83
CA LEU A 70 6.33 2.11 -13.83
C LEU A 70 6.47 0.69 -14.37
N ILE A 71 5.85 0.47 -15.53
CA ILE A 71 5.80 -0.82 -16.19
C ILE A 71 7.21 -1.27 -16.56
N GLU A 72 8.05 -0.38 -17.10
CA GLU A 72 9.45 -0.70 -17.41
C GLU A 72 10.24 -1.12 -16.16
N SER A 73 10.08 -0.40 -15.05
CA SER A 73 10.79 -0.73 -13.81
C SER A 73 10.34 -2.05 -13.21
N ALA A 74 9.04 -2.30 -13.15
CA ALA A 74 8.50 -3.57 -12.67
C ALA A 74 8.88 -4.73 -13.60
N THR A 75 8.89 -4.52 -14.92
CA THR A 75 9.29 -5.54 -15.89
C THR A 75 10.74 -5.97 -15.72
N ARG A 76 11.64 -5.08 -15.31
CA ARG A 76 13.02 -5.47 -14.98
C ARG A 76 13.12 -6.39 -13.77
N ILE A 77 12.18 -6.28 -12.82
CA ILE A 77 12.17 -7.06 -11.57
C ILE A 77 11.45 -8.39 -11.77
N PHE A 78 10.25 -8.36 -12.36
CA PHE A 78 9.38 -9.52 -12.48
C PHE A 78 9.52 -10.26 -13.81
N GLY A 79 10.15 -9.67 -14.84
CA GLY A 79 10.38 -10.32 -16.13
C GLY A 79 9.11 -10.93 -16.73
N ASP A 80 9.21 -12.21 -17.09
CA ASP A 80 8.12 -12.98 -17.71
C ASP A 80 6.90 -13.16 -16.80
N ASP A 81 7.06 -12.98 -15.48
CA ASP A 81 5.95 -13.08 -14.52
C ASP A 81 5.06 -11.83 -14.48
N MET A 82 5.45 -10.73 -15.14
CA MET A 82 4.68 -9.48 -15.14
C MET A 82 3.21 -9.70 -15.49
N GLN A 83 2.93 -10.42 -16.58
CA GLN A 83 1.56 -10.63 -17.03
C GLN A 83 0.78 -11.56 -16.08
N ARG A 84 1.45 -12.55 -15.49
CA ARG A 84 0.84 -13.51 -14.55
C ARG A 84 0.47 -12.85 -13.22
N LEU A 85 1.35 -12.00 -12.70
CA LEU A 85 1.18 -11.36 -11.40
C LEU A 85 0.33 -10.09 -11.46
N TRP A 86 0.55 -9.23 -12.47
CA TRP A 86 -0.01 -7.88 -12.49
C TRP A 86 -1.02 -7.65 -13.62
N GLY A 87 -1.03 -8.53 -14.62
CA GLY A 87 -1.89 -8.39 -15.79
C GLY A 87 -1.64 -7.09 -16.56
N ARG A 88 -2.68 -6.54 -17.18
CA ARG A 88 -2.58 -5.29 -17.94
C ARG A 88 -2.65 -4.08 -17.01
N ILE A 89 -1.62 -3.24 -17.10
CA ILE A 89 -1.56 -1.93 -16.48
C ILE A 89 -1.72 -0.88 -17.58
N GLY A 90 -2.62 0.08 -17.38
CA GLY A 90 -2.97 1.09 -18.38
C GLY A 90 -2.91 2.51 -17.81
N PRO A 91 -2.79 3.52 -18.69
CA PRO A 91 -2.82 4.92 -18.29
C PRO A 91 -4.24 5.34 -17.86
N VAL A 92 -4.31 6.25 -16.89
CA VAL A 92 -5.52 6.96 -16.50
C VAL A 92 -5.61 8.26 -17.30
N PRO A 93 -6.71 8.55 -18.02
CA PRO A 93 -6.84 9.81 -18.75
C PRO A 93 -6.66 11.01 -17.81
N ALA A 94 -5.82 11.98 -18.16
CA ALA A 94 -5.50 13.13 -17.28
C ALA A 94 -6.73 13.86 -16.74
N LYS A 95 -7.79 14.00 -17.54
CA LYS A 95 -9.09 14.59 -17.13
C LYS A 95 -9.83 13.81 -16.04
N ARG A 96 -9.44 12.56 -15.77
CA ARG A 96 -9.98 11.69 -14.71
C ARG A 96 -9.06 11.63 -13.49
N VAL A 97 -7.86 12.19 -13.55
CA VAL A 97 -6.95 12.31 -12.42
C VAL A 97 -7.20 13.64 -11.73
N LYS A 98 -7.41 13.61 -10.41
CA LYS A 98 -7.41 14.79 -9.55
C LYS A 98 -6.28 14.69 -8.54
N ILE A 99 -5.49 15.76 -8.47
CA ILE A 99 -4.52 15.92 -7.39
C ILE A 99 -5.30 16.10 -6.10
N LEU A 100 -4.83 15.46 -5.05
CA LEU A 100 -5.38 15.54 -3.71
C LEU A 100 -4.27 15.95 -2.76
N GLU A 101 -4.36 17.16 -2.22
CA GLU A 101 -3.36 17.74 -1.31
C GLU A 101 -3.61 17.34 0.15
N ASP A 102 -2.66 17.66 1.03
CA ASP A 102 -2.83 17.47 2.48
C ASP A 102 -4.04 18.25 3.03
N ASN A 103 -4.83 17.60 3.88
CA ASN A 103 -6.08 18.10 4.48
C ASN A 103 -7.20 18.46 3.49
N GLU A 104 -7.05 18.20 2.19
CA GLU A 104 -8.12 18.41 1.22
C GLU A 104 -9.27 17.42 1.47
N ILE A 105 -10.51 17.91 1.33
CA ILE A 105 -11.72 17.13 1.53
C ILE A 105 -12.37 16.82 0.18
N VAL A 106 -12.56 15.53 -0.07
CA VAL A 106 -13.31 15.05 -1.22
C VAL A 106 -14.78 14.88 -0.82
N HIS A 107 -15.65 15.72 -1.38
CA HIS A 107 -17.09 15.62 -1.19
C HIS A 107 -17.72 14.74 -2.26
N VAL A 108 -18.20 13.58 -1.85
CA VAL A 108 -18.86 12.60 -2.70
C VAL A 108 -20.08 12.07 -1.95
N PRO A 109 -21.25 12.75 -2.00
CA PRO A 109 -22.39 12.43 -1.15
C PRO A 109 -22.73 10.92 -1.16
N PRO A 110 -22.87 10.28 0.02
CA PRO A 110 -22.91 10.87 1.37
C PRO A 110 -21.53 11.05 2.06
N PHE A 111 -20.44 10.83 1.36
CA PHE A 111 -19.08 10.80 1.91
C PHE A 111 -18.41 12.18 1.91
N GLU A 112 -17.72 12.49 3.01
CA GLU A 112 -16.76 13.59 3.12
C GLU A 112 -15.44 13.02 3.61
N ILE A 113 -14.50 12.86 2.69
CA ILE A 113 -13.27 12.13 2.96
C ILE A 113 -12.11 13.09 2.93
N ARG A 114 -11.46 13.27 4.08
CA ARG A 114 -10.28 14.10 4.22
C ARG A 114 -9.03 13.27 3.96
N ALA A 115 -8.18 13.75 3.07
CA ALA A 115 -6.85 13.22 2.87
C ALA A 115 -5.88 13.82 3.89
N ILE A 116 -4.97 13.01 4.42
CA ILE A 116 -3.96 13.48 5.39
C ILE A 116 -2.61 12.93 4.97
N ALA A 117 -1.67 13.84 4.71
CA ALA A 117 -0.30 13.49 4.36
C ALA A 117 0.40 12.84 5.54
N THR A 118 0.85 11.61 5.30
CA THR A 118 1.44 10.71 6.29
C THR A 118 2.72 10.08 5.73
N PRO A 119 3.76 10.89 5.47
CA PRO A 119 5.03 10.38 4.95
C PRO A 119 5.75 9.48 5.96
N GLY A 120 6.78 8.78 5.50
CA GLY A 120 7.62 7.90 6.31
C GLY A 120 7.86 6.57 5.61
N HIS A 121 6.77 5.91 5.24
CA HIS A 121 6.78 4.75 4.34
C HIS A 121 7.04 5.15 2.87
N ALA A 122 6.40 6.24 2.44
CA ALA A 122 6.76 6.96 1.24
C ALA A 122 6.37 8.43 1.35
N SER A 123 7.10 9.30 0.66
CA SER A 123 6.91 10.76 0.66
C SER A 123 5.56 11.21 0.10
N HIS A 124 4.83 10.35 -0.59
CA HIS A 124 3.49 10.59 -1.14
C HIS A 124 2.40 9.74 -0.49
N HIS A 125 2.65 9.22 0.70
CA HIS A 125 1.67 8.43 1.43
C HIS A 125 0.59 9.33 2.06
N HIS A 126 -0.67 8.97 1.86
CA HIS A 126 -1.84 9.58 2.48
C HIS A 126 -2.55 8.55 3.35
N VAL A 127 -3.22 9.00 4.41
CA VAL A 127 -4.33 8.27 5.02
C VAL A 127 -5.62 9.01 4.73
N TYR A 128 -6.74 8.29 4.79
CA TYR A 128 -8.05 8.86 4.52
C TYR A 128 -8.92 8.77 5.76
N HIS A 129 -9.49 9.91 6.14
CA HIS A 129 -10.32 10.06 7.32
C HIS A 129 -11.76 10.36 6.91
N TRP A 130 -12.70 9.56 7.43
CA TRP A 130 -14.12 9.73 7.21
C TRP A 130 -14.87 9.38 8.50
N GLU A 131 -15.56 10.37 9.10
CA GLU A 131 -16.25 10.23 10.38
C GLU A 131 -15.34 9.66 11.48
N ASP A 132 -15.68 8.50 12.04
CA ASP A 132 -14.94 7.77 13.06
C ASP A 132 -14.01 6.69 12.46
N LYS A 133 -13.68 6.80 11.17
CA LYS A 133 -12.92 5.80 10.40
C LYS A 133 -11.66 6.40 9.80
N VAL A 134 -10.57 5.65 9.89
CA VAL A 134 -9.32 5.91 9.17
C VAL A 134 -9.00 4.73 8.27
N PHE A 135 -8.73 5.00 7.01
CA PHE A 135 -8.06 4.08 6.10
C PHE A 135 -6.57 4.38 6.20
N GLY A 136 -5.85 3.53 6.93
CA GLY A 136 -4.53 3.84 7.47
C GLY A 136 -3.38 3.67 6.51
N GLY A 137 -3.60 3.08 5.32
CA GLY A 137 -2.53 2.71 4.42
C GLY A 137 -1.45 1.87 5.13
N ASP A 138 -0.25 1.88 4.59
CA ASP A 138 0.88 1.11 5.10
C ASP A 138 1.54 1.75 6.33
N ILE A 139 1.35 3.06 6.55
CA ILE A 139 1.86 3.73 7.76
C ILE A 139 1.24 3.15 9.04
N ALA A 140 0.05 2.56 8.93
CA ALA A 140 -0.64 1.84 9.99
C ALA A 140 -0.24 0.36 10.09
N GLY A 141 0.71 -0.11 9.29
CA GLY A 141 1.28 -1.45 9.33
C GLY A 141 0.46 -2.53 8.62
N VAL A 142 1.07 -3.69 8.45
CA VAL A 142 0.47 -4.93 7.93
C VAL A 142 0.10 -5.82 9.10
N ARG A 143 -1.12 -6.40 9.08
CA ARG A 143 -1.57 -7.34 10.11
C ARG A 143 -2.32 -8.51 9.48
N ILE A 144 -1.92 -9.73 9.82
CA ILE A 144 -2.47 -10.97 9.28
C ILE A 144 -2.92 -11.87 10.44
N GLY A 145 -4.20 -12.24 10.40
CA GLY A 145 -4.79 -13.16 11.37
C GLY A 145 -4.57 -12.72 12.82
N ASN A 146 -4.02 -13.62 13.62
CA ASN A 146 -3.73 -13.40 15.04
C ASN A 146 -2.38 -12.69 15.28
N GLY A 147 -1.59 -12.46 14.24
CA GLY A 147 -0.29 -11.81 14.36
C GLY A 147 -0.38 -10.34 14.79
N PRO A 148 0.72 -9.81 15.34
CA PRO A 148 0.84 -8.39 15.66
C PRO A 148 1.10 -7.55 14.39
N PRO A 149 0.80 -6.25 14.37
CA PRO A 149 1.05 -5.42 13.20
C PRO A 149 2.54 -5.13 12.98
N ILE A 150 3.07 -5.38 11.78
CA ILE A 150 4.45 -5.04 11.39
C ILE A 150 4.48 -3.77 10.53
N PRO A 151 5.49 -2.89 10.67
CA PRO A 151 5.69 -1.79 9.74
C PRO A 151 6.41 -2.30 8.47
N PRO A 152 5.83 -2.12 7.28
CA PRO A 152 6.48 -2.55 6.04
C PRO A 152 7.63 -1.64 5.67
N PHE A 153 8.86 -2.02 6.05
CA PHE A 153 10.05 -1.27 5.64
C PHE A 153 10.40 -1.64 4.19
N VAL A 154 10.11 -0.76 3.25
CA VAL A 154 10.33 -1.02 1.82
C VAL A 154 11.29 0.00 1.21
N PRO A 155 12.19 -0.40 0.29
CA PRO A 155 13.03 0.55 -0.42
C PRO A 155 12.19 1.44 -1.37
N PRO A 156 12.70 2.64 -1.74
CA PRO A 156 13.95 3.24 -1.31
C PRO A 156 13.70 4.24 -0.18
N GLU A 157 12.46 4.35 0.29
CA GLU A 157 11.94 5.41 1.10
C GLU A 157 11.61 4.76 2.42
N LEU A 158 12.40 5.14 3.41
CA LEU A 158 12.14 4.89 4.81
C LEU A 158 12.62 6.17 5.47
N ASP A 159 11.71 6.79 6.22
CA ASP A 159 11.99 7.96 7.05
C ASP A 159 11.26 7.73 8.37
N VAL A 160 12.04 7.31 9.36
CA VAL A 160 11.51 6.79 10.63
C VAL A 160 10.86 7.94 11.41
N GLU A 161 11.51 9.11 11.44
CA GLU A 161 10.99 10.31 12.08
C GLU A 161 9.62 10.70 11.48
N SER A 162 9.53 10.82 10.15
CA SER A 162 8.28 11.13 9.46
C SER A 162 7.22 10.06 9.71
N TRP A 163 7.59 8.78 9.76
CA TRP A 163 6.65 7.69 10.03
C TRP A 163 6.00 7.86 11.41
N ARG A 164 6.82 8.12 12.43
CA ARG A 164 6.33 8.28 13.80
C ARG A 164 5.50 9.55 13.96
N GLU A 165 5.88 10.65 13.30
CA GLU A 165 5.05 11.85 13.21
C GLU A 165 3.69 11.57 12.54
N SER A 166 3.68 10.74 11.50
CA SER A 166 2.47 10.31 10.81
C SER A 166 1.56 9.46 11.68
N ILE A 167 2.12 8.53 12.46
CA ILE A 167 1.36 7.80 13.49
C ILE A 167 0.75 8.78 14.51
N ALA A 168 1.52 9.77 14.96
CA ALA A 168 1.01 10.79 15.88
C ALA A 168 -0.12 11.64 15.28
N LYS A 169 -0.08 11.95 13.96
CA LYS A 169 -1.19 12.59 13.26
C LYS A 169 -2.44 11.72 13.27
N ILE A 170 -2.31 10.41 13.00
CA ILE A 170 -3.44 9.47 13.02
C ILE A 170 -4.08 9.40 14.41
N ARG A 171 -3.26 9.35 15.48
CA ARG A 171 -3.76 9.34 16.87
C ARG A 171 -4.65 10.55 17.17
N LYS A 172 -4.26 11.74 16.71
CA LYS A 172 -5.02 12.99 16.93
C LYS A 172 -6.40 12.99 16.25
N LEU A 173 -6.65 12.08 15.30
CA LEU A 173 -7.97 11.94 14.67
C LEU A 173 -9.00 11.31 15.61
N ASN A 174 -8.56 10.60 16.67
CA ASN A 174 -9.44 9.92 17.63
C ASN A 174 -10.50 9.03 16.95
N ALA A 175 -10.12 8.38 15.85
CA ALA A 175 -11.01 7.49 15.12
C ALA A 175 -11.28 6.21 15.92
N ALA A 176 -12.54 5.76 15.90
CA ALA A 176 -12.94 4.51 16.55
C ALA A 176 -12.59 3.27 15.71
N ASN A 177 -12.40 3.43 14.40
CA ASN A 177 -12.14 2.34 13.46
C ASN A 177 -10.91 2.65 12.61
N LEU A 178 -10.04 1.66 12.48
CA LEU A 178 -8.90 1.68 11.56
C LEU A 178 -9.05 0.52 10.56
N TYR A 179 -8.91 0.84 9.28
CA TYR A 179 -8.95 -0.08 8.16
C TYR A 179 -7.58 -0.10 7.49
N LEU A 180 -7.00 -1.29 7.41
CA LEU A 180 -5.74 -1.53 6.71
C LEU A 180 -6.01 -1.83 5.23
N PRO A 181 -5.06 -1.53 4.33
CA PRO A 181 -5.18 -1.84 2.90
C PRO A 181 -5.31 -3.36 2.66
N HIS A 182 -4.68 -4.17 3.50
CA HIS A 182 -4.79 -5.62 3.50
C HIS A 182 -5.64 -6.08 4.69
N PHE A 183 -6.56 -7.02 4.46
CA PHE A 183 -7.40 -7.68 5.47
C PHE A 183 -8.46 -6.80 6.19
N GLY A 184 -8.48 -5.49 5.96
CA GLY A 184 -9.60 -4.62 6.32
C GLY A 184 -9.55 -4.07 7.75
N LYS A 185 -10.70 -4.05 8.44
CA LYS A 185 -10.83 -3.42 9.77
C LYS A 185 -10.02 -4.19 10.82
N ILE A 186 -9.24 -3.48 11.63
CA ILE A 186 -8.56 -4.09 12.77
C ILE A 186 -9.55 -4.51 13.87
N ALA A 187 -9.16 -5.48 14.68
CA ALA A 187 -9.82 -5.78 15.94
C ALA A 187 -9.21 -4.96 17.08
N GLY A 188 -10.04 -4.51 18.01
CA GLY A 188 -9.61 -3.79 19.22
C GLY A 188 -9.39 -2.28 19.03
N PRO A 189 -8.84 -1.60 20.04
CA PRO A 189 -8.63 -0.15 20.03
C PRO A 189 -7.59 0.30 19.01
N VAL A 190 -7.89 1.39 18.30
CA VAL A 190 -6.97 2.01 17.33
C VAL A 190 -5.66 2.46 17.99
N SER A 191 -5.72 2.99 19.22
CA SER A 191 -4.53 3.41 19.99
C SER A 191 -3.56 2.26 20.20
N GLU A 192 -4.03 1.10 20.69
CA GLU A 192 -3.17 -0.05 20.98
C GLU A 192 -2.50 -0.58 19.72
N HIS A 193 -3.22 -0.62 18.60
CA HIS A 193 -2.64 -1.00 17.31
C HIS A 193 -1.53 -0.03 16.89
N LEU A 194 -1.78 1.28 16.99
CA LEU A 194 -0.79 2.31 16.64
C LEU A 194 0.39 2.36 17.62
N ASP A 195 0.21 1.96 18.88
CA ASP A 195 1.29 1.77 19.86
C ASP A 195 2.24 0.65 19.43
N LEU A 196 1.68 -0.49 19.02
CA LEU A 196 2.48 -1.63 18.56
C LEU A 196 3.26 -1.30 17.28
N VAL A 197 2.65 -0.56 16.34
CA VAL A 197 3.35 -0.14 15.12
C VAL A 197 4.46 0.86 15.45
N ASP A 198 4.19 1.91 16.24
CA ASP A 198 5.19 2.93 16.59
C ASP A 198 6.38 2.34 17.34
N GLU A 199 6.12 1.47 18.32
CA GLU A 199 7.15 0.73 19.07
C GLU A 199 8.04 -0.06 18.12
N ARG A 200 7.43 -0.80 17.20
CA ARG A 200 8.16 -1.67 16.28
C ARG A 200 8.96 -0.90 15.26
N VAL A 201 8.42 0.21 14.74
CA VAL A 201 9.17 1.14 13.87
C VAL A 201 10.45 1.61 14.57
N ALA A 202 10.34 2.06 15.83
CA ALA A 202 11.49 2.51 16.60
C ALA A 202 12.49 1.37 16.87
N ARG A 203 12.00 0.23 17.35
CA ARG A 203 12.84 -0.91 17.73
C ARG A 203 13.56 -1.56 16.55
N TRP A 204 12.87 -1.75 15.42
CA TRP A 204 13.49 -2.31 14.21
C TRP A 204 14.50 -1.35 13.62
N SER A 205 14.20 -0.05 13.57
CA SER A 205 15.16 0.97 13.13
C SER A 205 16.44 0.95 13.97
N GLU A 206 16.28 0.90 15.30
CA GLU A 206 17.41 0.82 16.24
C GLU A 206 18.22 -0.47 16.06
N TRP A 207 17.54 -1.62 15.94
CA TRP A 207 18.22 -2.89 15.68
C TRP A 207 19.07 -2.81 14.41
N PHE A 208 18.52 -2.27 13.31
CA PHE A 208 19.30 -2.10 12.08
C PHE A 208 20.51 -1.17 12.27
N ARG A 209 20.37 -0.08 13.03
CA ARG A 209 21.48 0.81 13.36
C ARG A 209 22.63 0.05 14.01
N GLU A 210 22.32 -0.70 15.07
CA GLU A 210 23.31 -1.46 15.84
C GLU A 210 24.02 -2.50 14.98
N ARG A 211 23.27 -3.24 14.15
CA ARG A 211 23.85 -4.28 13.28
C ARG A 211 24.71 -3.69 12.16
N ILE A 212 24.26 -2.60 11.53
CA ILE A 212 25.05 -1.90 10.50
C ILE A 212 26.34 -1.34 11.12
N ARG A 213 26.25 -0.74 12.31
CA ARG A 213 27.42 -0.24 13.05
C ARG A 213 28.38 -1.36 13.45
N ALA A 214 27.86 -2.54 13.79
CA ALA A 214 28.66 -3.73 14.08
C ALA A 214 29.37 -4.32 12.83
N GLY A 215 29.12 -3.76 11.65
CA GLY A 215 29.74 -4.20 10.40
C GLY A 215 29.07 -5.41 9.77
N ASP A 216 27.83 -5.72 10.14
CA ASP A 216 27.07 -6.79 9.48
C ASP A 216 26.84 -6.42 8.00
N ASP A 217 27.13 -7.37 7.12
CA ASP A 217 26.83 -7.23 5.69
C ASP A 217 25.34 -7.47 5.40
N GLU A 218 24.93 -7.17 4.16
CA GLU A 218 23.53 -7.29 3.75
C GLU A 218 23.00 -8.73 3.85
N ALA A 219 23.83 -9.73 3.59
CA ALA A 219 23.42 -11.14 3.66
C ALA A 219 23.11 -11.54 5.11
N LYS A 220 23.97 -11.15 6.05
CA LYS A 220 23.76 -11.39 7.47
C LYS A 220 22.58 -10.60 8.03
N LEU A 221 22.39 -9.36 7.59
CA LEU A 221 21.21 -8.56 7.97
C LEU A 221 19.91 -9.22 7.50
N ARG A 222 19.86 -9.74 6.27
CA ARG A 222 18.68 -10.45 5.75
C ARG A 222 18.30 -11.65 6.60
N SER A 223 19.27 -12.53 6.90
CA SER A 223 18.97 -13.73 7.69
C SER A 223 18.60 -13.39 9.13
N THR A 224 19.37 -12.52 9.79
CA THR A 224 19.15 -12.20 11.21
C THR A 224 17.92 -11.32 11.44
N PHE A 225 17.55 -10.48 10.48
CA PHE A 225 16.30 -9.71 10.56
C PHE A 225 15.08 -10.60 10.35
N ALA A 226 15.11 -11.52 9.39
CA ALA A 226 14.04 -12.51 9.21
C ALA A 226 13.82 -13.35 10.49
N GLU A 227 14.91 -13.77 11.14
CA GLU A 227 14.85 -14.47 12.43
C GLU A 227 14.19 -13.63 13.53
N LEU A 228 14.58 -12.35 13.65
CA LEU A 228 14.00 -11.39 14.60
C LEU A 228 12.50 -11.20 14.35
N GLU A 229 12.14 -10.91 13.10
CA GLU A 229 10.75 -10.66 12.70
C GLU A 229 9.87 -11.89 12.95
N HIS A 230 10.32 -13.07 12.53
CA HIS A 230 9.55 -14.30 12.76
C HIS A 230 9.42 -14.62 14.24
N ALA A 231 10.45 -14.35 15.05
CA ALA A 231 10.37 -14.51 16.50
C ALA A 231 9.35 -13.54 17.12
N ASP A 232 9.32 -12.27 16.68
CA ASP A 232 8.33 -11.28 17.10
C ASP A 232 6.91 -11.69 16.72
N LEU A 233 6.71 -12.18 15.50
CA LEU A 233 5.41 -12.67 15.01
C LEU A 233 4.94 -13.86 15.85
N ARG A 234 5.79 -14.87 16.07
CA ARG A 234 5.46 -16.04 16.93
C ARG A 234 5.11 -15.61 18.35
N LYS A 235 5.91 -14.72 18.94
CA LYS A 235 5.66 -14.19 20.29
C LYS A 235 4.34 -13.42 20.37
N GLY A 236 3.97 -12.73 19.30
CA GLY A 236 2.69 -12.03 19.17
C GLY A 236 1.49 -12.92 18.83
N GLY A 237 1.67 -14.25 18.75
CA GLY A 237 0.59 -15.21 18.55
C GLY A 237 0.37 -15.67 17.11
N ALA A 238 1.25 -15.29 16.17
CA ALA A 238 1.16 -15.79 14.80
C ALA A 238 1.56 -17.27 14.72
N THR A 239 0.75 -18.04 14.01
CA THR A 239 1.04 -19.41 13.56
C THR A 239 2.08 -19.40 12.44
N GLN A 240 2.68 -20.56 12.13
CA GLN A 240 3.64 -20.64 11.02
C GLN A 240 3.00 -20.27 9.67
N ALA A 241 1.74 -20.66 9.43
CA ALA A 241 1.04 -20.29 8.20
C ALA A 241 0.78 -18.78 8.09
N GLU A 242 0.54 -18.10 9.22
CA GLU A 242 0.42 -16.64 9.22
C GLU A 242 1.78 -15.97 8.96
N ILE A 243 2.87 -16.49 9.52
CA ILE A 243 4.24 -16.00 9.27
C ILE A 243 4.60 -16.13 7.78
N ASP A 244 4.30 -17.27 7.18
CA ASP A 244 4.49 -17.48 5.73
C ASP A 244 3.64 -16.47 4.92
N GLY A 245 2.45 -16.13 5.43
CA GLY A 245 1.60 -15.08 4.88
C GLY A 245 2.20 -13.68 5.01
N TYR A 246 2.85 -13.37 6.13
CA TYR A 246 3.57 -12.10 6.32
C TYR A 246 4.73 -12.01 5.32
N GLU A 247 5.56 -13.04 5.21
CA GLU A 247 6.66 -13.08 4.23
C GLU A 247 6.19 -12.98 2.77
N ALA A 248 4.99 -13.48 2.47
CA ALA A 248 4.41 -13.33 1.13
C ALA A 248 3.89 -11.91 0.86
N ALA A 249 3.40 -11.22 1.89
CA ALA A 249 2.83 -9.87 1.77
C ALA A 249 3.91 -8.77 1.87
N ASP A 250 4.83 -8.93 2.80
CA ASP A 250 5.92 -8.01 3.12
C ASP A 250 7.19 -8.82 3.43
N PRO A 251 7.89 -9.30 2.40
CA PRO A 251 9.11 -10.08 2.58
C PRO A 251 10.15 -9.33 3.43
N SER A 252 10.60 -9.96 4.51
CA SER A 252 11.49 -9.35 5.51
C SER A 252 12.80 -8.82 4.91
N TYR A 253 13.29 -9.42 3.82
CA TYR A 253 14.50 -8.97 3.13
C TYR A 253 14.38 -7.55 2.56
N MET A 254 13.17 -7.04 2.29
CA MET A 254 12.95 -5.69 1.77
C MET A 254 13.35 -4.62 2.81
N ALA A 255 13.13 -4.91 4.09
CA ALA A 255 13.48 -4.01 5.20
C ALA A 255 14.97 -3.67 5.24
N VAL A 256 15.83 -4.63 4.86
CA VAL A 256 17.28 -4.47 4.90
C VAL A 256 17.75 -3.34 3.97
N GLY A 257 17.30 -3.35 2.71
CA GLY A 257 17.70 -2.32 1.75
C GLY A 257 17.19 -0.93 2.13
N ALA A 258 15.96 -0.87 2.67
CA ALA A 258 15.35 0.36 3.16
C ALA A 258 16.14 0.94 4.35
N ALA A 259 16.43 0.11 5.35
CA ALA A 259 17.12 0.51 6.57
C ALA A 259 18.58 0.90 6.33
N ILE A 260 19.33 0.13 5.51
CA ILE A 260 20.70 0.49 5.12
C ILE A 260 20.72 1.87 4.46
N ARG A 261 19.80 2.11 3.52
CA ARG A 261 19.73 3.41 2.83
C ARG A 261 19.35 4.52 3.79
N TYR A 262 18.36 4.31 4.66
CA TYR A 262 17.93 5.30 5.65
C TYR A 262 19.10 5.75 6.54
N TRP A 263 19.76 4.80 7.21
CA TRP A 263 20.86 5.10 8.12
C TRP A 263 22.07 5.73 7.41
N LYS A 264 22.50 5.18 6.27
CA LYS A 264 23.67 5.73 5.54
C LYS A 264 23.40 7.10 4.92
N LYS A 265 22.17 7.38 4.49
CA LYS A 265 21.83 8.61 3.79
C LYS A 265 21.47 9.76 4.74
N TYR A 266 20.65 9.48 5.75
CA TYR A 266 20.07 10.52 6.60
C TYR A 266 20.78 10.65 7.95
N HIS A 267 21.37 9.57 8.46
CA HIS A 267 22.02 9.54 9.77
C HIS A 267 23.43 8.90 9.75
N PRO A 268 24.33 9.28 8.81
CA PRO A 268 25.64 8.63 8.71
C PRO A 268 26.49 8.76 9.99
N GLY A 269 26.34 9.85 10.75
CA GLY A 269 27.07 10.05 12.02
C GLY A 269 26.70 9.04 13.11
N ALA A 270 25.45 8.56 13.11
CA ALA A 270 24.98 7.56 14.07
C ALA A 270 25.57 6.16 13.83
N LEU A 271 26.29 5.96 12.72
CA LEU A 271 26.99 4.71 12.41
C LEU A 271 28.48 4.74 12.80
N THR A 272 29.00 5.92 13.18
CA THR A 272 30.43 6.12 13.45
C THR A 272 30.74 6.44 14.92
N GLU A 273 29.78 6.98 15.65
CA GLU A 273 29.82 7.13 17.12
C GLU A 273 29.59 5.79 17.79
#